data_AF-A0A6I6N3Z6-F1
#
_entry.id   AF-A0A6I6N3Z6-F1
#
_cell.length_a   1.000
_cell.length_b   1.000
_cell.length_c   1.000
_cell.angle_alpha   90.00
_cell.angle_beta   90.00
_cell.angle_gamma   90.00
#
_symmetry.space_group_name_H-M   'P 1'
#
loop_
_entity.id
_entity.type
_entity.pdbx_description
1 polymer ?
#
loop_
_entity_poly.entity_id
_entity_poly.type
_entity_poly.pdbx_seq_one_letter_code
_entity_poly.pdbx_strand_id
1 'polypeptide(L)'
;MSTYDFGDLGRMGIGNGPPDLETLMAVADRLTEALGVEYPALVAYGETVHRQLEESAEDGLPPNRGKIRTALEEVAIVAGAGTGSLTFTRQLLHALDL
;
A
#
# COMPACT_ATOMS: atom_id res chain seq x y z
N MET A 1 7.56 -23.96 3.78
CA MET A 1 6.22 -23.39 3.93
C MET A 1 6.35 -22.32 5.00
N SER A 2 6.69 -21.09 4.60
CA SER A 2 6.93 -20.00 5.55
C SER A 2 5.58 -19.44 5.99
N THR A 3 5.26 -19.64 7.26
CA THR A 3 4.15 -18.99 7.95
C THR A 3 4.57 -17.55 8.19
N TYR A 4 3.93 -16.60 7.51
CA TYR A 4 4.06 -15.18 7.81
C TYR A 4 3.31 -14.89 9.11
N ASP A 5 4.05 -14.52 10.15
CA ASP A 5 3.52 -14.16 11.46
C ASP A 5 3.07 -12.70 11.41
N PHE A 6 1.81 -12.46 11.01
CA PHE A 6 1.18 -11.15 10.96
C PHE A 6 0.67 -10.69 12.34
N GLY A 7 1.47 -10.89 13.38
CA GLY A 7 1.06 -10.71 14.77
C GLY A 7 1.32 -9.33 15.39
N ASP A 8 2.17 -8.48 14.81
CA ASP A 8 2.72 -7.29 15.52
C ASP A 8 2.57 -5.95 14.77
N LEU A 9 1.57 -5.79 13.91
CA LEU A 9 1.28 -4.48 13.29
C LEU A 9 0.35 -3.60 14.15
N GLY A 10 -0.02 -4.04 15.36
CA GLY A 10 -0.92 -3.34 16.28
C GLY A 10 -0.36 -2.03 16.85
N ARG A 11 0.90 -1.72 16.58
CA ARG A 11 1.55 -0.48 16.95
C ARG A 11 2.53 -0.16 15.84
N MET A 12 2.05 0.47 14.76
CA MET A 12 2.95 1.18 13.83
C MET A 12 3.89 2.02 14.69
N GLY A 13 5.09 1.50 14.89
CA GLY A 13 6.18 2.23 15.46
C GLY A 13 6.44 3.33 14.47
N ILE A 14 5.86 4.51 14.72
CA ILE A 14 6.38 5.77 14.20
C ILE A 14 7.75 5.95 14.86
N GLY A 15 8.70 5.09 14.50
CA GLY A 15 10.10 5.44 14.54
C GLY A 15 10.25 6.64 13.63
N ASN A 16 11.01 7.63 14.05
CA ASN A 16 11.18 8.92 13.38
C ASN A 16 11.98 8.79 12.06
N GLY A 17 11.51 7.94 11.14
CA GLY A 17 12.08 7.68 9.82
C GLY A 17 10.99 7.21 8.87
N PRO A 18 11.21 7.32 7.54
CA PRO A 18 10.28 6.79 6.56
C PRO A 18 10.07 5.29 6.82
N PRO A 19 8.83 4.77 6.74
CA PRO A 19 8.57 3.35 6.95
C PRO A 19 9.39 2.51 5.97
N ASP A 20 9.85 1.36 6.44
CA ASP A 20 10.59 0.42 5.62
C ASP A 20 9.69 -0.20 4.54
N LEU A 21 10.34 -0.78 3.53
CA LEU A 21 9.66 -1.32 2.36
C LEU A 21 8.72 -2.47 2.72
N GLU A 22 9.06 -3.26 3.75
CA GLU A 22 8.22 -4.34 4.27
C GLU A 22 6.90 -3.80 4.86
N THR A 23 6.96 -2.72 5.66
CA THR A 23 5.75 -2.06 6.17
C THR A 23 4.91 -1.49 5.02
N LEU A 24 5.54 -0.90 3.99
CA LEU A 24 4.82 -0.38 2.82
C LEU A 24 4.10 -1.49 2.05
N MET A 25 4.75 -2.65 1.86
CA MET A 25 4.14 -3.81 1.19
C MET A 25 2.95 -4.35 2.01
N ALA A 26 3.08 -4.47 3.32
CA ALA A 26 1.99 -4.90 4.19
C ALA A 26 0.77 -3.94 4.12
N VAL A 27 1.01 -2.62 4.00
CA VAL A 27 -0.08 -1.65 3.81
C VAL A 27 -0.71 -1.78 2.42
N ALA A 28 0.09 -2.04 1.38
CA ALA A 28 -0.42 -2.28 0.02
C ALA A 28 -1.27 -3.57 -0.07
N ASP A 29 -0.92 -4.61 0.67
CA ASP A 29 -1.74 -5.82 0.78
C ASP A 29 -3.09 -5.53 1.42
N ARG A 30 -3.11 -4.79 2.55
CA ARG A 30 -4.36 -4.38 3.20
C ARG A 30 -5.22 -3.48 2.33
N LEU A 31 -4.59 -2.59 1.55
CA LEU A 31 -5.30 -1.82 0.52
C LEU A 31 -5.96 -2.76 -0.49
N THR A 32 -5.23 -3.73 -1.01
CA THR A 32 -5.73 -4.69 -2.01
C THR A 32 -6.86 -5.56 -1.47
N GLU A 33 -6.76 -6.03 -0.22
CA GLU A 33 -7.84 -6.74 0.46
C GLU A 33 -9.10 -5.86 0.61
N ALA A 34 -8.93 -4.61 1.06
CA ALA A 34 -10.04 -3.68 1.22
C ALA A 34 -10.70 -3.35 -0.12
N LEU A 35 -9.90 -3.18 -1.20
CA LEU A 35 -10.42 -3.01 -2.55
C LEU A 35 -11.15 -4.26 -3.02
N GLY A 36 -10.68 -5.47 -2.72
CA GLY A 36 -11.37 -6.71 -3.08
C GLY A 36 -12.77 -6.81 -2.48
N VAL A 37 -12.98 -6.25 -1.29
CA VAL A 37 -14.28 -6.22 -0.60
C VAL A 37 -15.16 -5.07 -1.07
N GLU A 38 -14.60 -3.85 -1.14
CA GLU A 38 -15.36 -2.62 -1.36
C GLU A 38 -15.49 -2.25 -2.85
N TYR A 39 -14.43 -2.51 -3.63
CA TYR A 39 -14.30 -2.09 -5.04
C TYR A 39 -13.51 -3.11 -5.87
N PRO A 40 -14.10 -4.27 -6.23
CA PRO A 40 -13.37 -5.36 -6.90
C PRO A 40 -12.70 -4.92 -8.22
N ALA A 41 -13.28 -3.92 -8.91
CA ALA A 41 -12.74 -3.35 -10.13
C ALA A 41 -11.41 -2.58 -9.93
N LEU A 42 -11.10 -2.20 -8.69
CA LEU A 42 -9.90 -1.42 -8.35
C LEU A 42 -8.75 -2.27 -7.80
N VAL A 43 -8.95 -3.57 -7.58
CA VAL A 43 -7.93 -4.49 -7.05
C VAL A 43 -6.63 -4.41 -7.85
N ALA A 44 -6.71 -4.29 -9.18
CA ALA A 44 -5.56 -4.15 -10.06
C ALA A 44 -4.68 -2.91 -9.75
N TYR A 45 -5.25 -1.84 -9.19
CA TYR A 45 -4.48 -0.68 -8.73
C TYR A 45 -3.73 -0.97 -7.43
N GLY A 46 -4.34 -1.71 -6.50
CA GLY A 46 -3.68 -2.19 -5.28
C GLY A 46 -2.50 -3.12 -5.60
N GLU A 47 -2.72 -4.09 -6.50
CA GLU A 47 -1.67 -4.98 -7.02
C GLU A 47 -0.55 -4.21 -7.73
N THR A 48 -0.89 -3.14 -8.46
CA THR A 48 0.10 -2.28 -9.10
C THR A 48 1.01 -1.61 -8.08
N VAL A 49 0.45 -1.11 -6.98
CA VAL A 49 1.25 -0.53 -5.88
C VAL A 49 2.14 -1.59 -5.26
N HIS A 50 1.60 -2.77 -4.93
CA HIS A 50 2.36 -3.87 -4.35
C HIS A 50 3.55 -4.27 -5.24
N ARG A 51 3.32 -4.47 -6.54
CA ARG A 51 4.37 -4.80 -7.51
C ARG A 51 5.47 -3.75 -7.60
N GLN A 52 5.15 -2.45 -7.51
CA GLN A 52 6.19 -1.41 -7.52
C GLN A 52 7.05 -1.40 -6.26
N LEU A 53 6.51 -1.84 -5.13
CA LEU A 53 7.25 -1.99 -3.88
C LEU A 53 8.08 -3.27 -3.91
N GLU A 54 7.56 -4.37 -4.44
CA GLU A 54 8.29 -5.62 -4.65
C GLU A 54 9.47 -5.45 -5.62
N GLU A 55 9.25 -4.83 -6.79
CA GLU A 55 10.33 -4.51 -7.75
C GLU A 55 11.45 -3.67 -7.09
N SER A 56 11.08 -2.76 -6.20
CA SER A 56 12.04 -1.97 -5.42
C SER A 56 12.85 -2.81 -4.44
N ALA A 57 12.22 -3.83 -3.85
CA ALA A 57 12.86 -4.75 -2.91
C ALA A 57 13.86 -5.66 -3.64
N GLU A 58 13.50 -6.12 -4.84
CA GLU A 58 14.32 -6.97 -5.68
C GLU A 58 15.50 -6.22 -6.30
N ASP A 59 15.26 -5.05 -6.89
CA ASP A 59 16.28 -4.26 -7.59
C ASP A 59 17.17 -3.45 -6.62
N GLY A 60 16.76 -3.29 -5.36
CA GLY A 60 17.41 -2.41 -4.38
C GLY A 60 17.35 -0.93 -4.74
N LEU A 61 16.54 -0.58 -5.75
CA LEU A 61 16.29 0.77 -6.22
C LEU A 61 15.05 1.36 -5.53
N PRO A 62 14.93 2.69 -5.42
CA PRO A 62 13.73 3.30 -4.84
C PRO A 62 12.48 2.95 -5.65
N PRO A 63 11.32 2.77 -4.99
CA PRO A 63 10.08 2.41 -5.67
C PRO A 63 9.62 3.52 -6.61
N ASN A 64 8.93 3.13 -7.68
CA ASN A 64 8.43 4.09 -8.67
C ASN A 64 7.26 4.90 -8.09
N ARG A 65 7.60 5.97 -7.39
CA ARG A 65 6.64 6.87 -6.72
C ARG A 65 5.61 7.45 -7.68
N GLY A 66 5.98 7.72 -8.94
CA GLY A 66 5.06 8.24 -9.95
C GLY A 66 3.94 7.25 -10.27
N LYS A 67 4.29 5.98 -10.52
CA LYS A 67 3.30 4.93 -10.77
C LYS A 67 2.44 4.63 -9.55
N ILE A 68 3.05 4.60 -8.36
CA ILE A 68 2.32 4.39 -7.11
C ILE A 68 1.32 5.52 -6.88
N ARG A 69 1.75 6.78 -7.05
CA ARG A 69 0.86 7.94 -6.93
C ARG A 69 -0.34 7.85 -7.86
N THR A 70 -0.12 7.59 -9.15
CA THR A 70 -1.21 7.48 -10.12
C THR A 70 -2.21 6.38 -9.74
N ALA A 71 -1.72 5.19 -9.32
CA ALA A 71 -2.61 4.12 -8.88
C ALA A 71 -3.43 4.50 -7.65
N LEU A 72 -2.82 5.20 -6.68
CA LEU A 72 -3.49 5.67 -5.48
C LEU A 72 -4.50 6.81 -5.76
N GLU A 73 -4.21 7.69 -6.71
CA GLU A 73 -5.12 8.76 -7.15
C GLU A 73 -6.37 8.17 -7.82
N GLU A 74 -6.23 7.17 -8.69
CA GLU A 74 -7.36 6.45 -9.31
C GLU A 74 -8.24 5.77 -8.25
N VAL A 75 -7.60 5.13 -7.26
CA VAL A 75 -8.33 4.57 -6.12
C VAL A 75 -9.05 5.66 -5.34
N ALA A 76 -8.41 6.80 -5.04
CA ALA A 76 -9.03 7.89 -4.28
C ALA A 76 -10.23 8.53 -5.02
N ILE A 77 -10.18 8.60 -6.35
CA ILE A 77 -11.29 9.11 -7.17
C ILE A 77 -12.52 8.21 -7.07
N VAL A 78 -12.33 6.89 -7.17
CA VAL A 78 -13.44 5.92 -7.26
C VAL A 78 -13.90 5.45 -5.87
N ALA A 79 -12.96 5.24 -4.94
CA ALA A 79 -13.22 4.76 -3.59
C ALA A 79 -13.69 5.87 -2.63
N GLY A 80 -14.12 7.04 -3.13
CA GLY A 80 -14.51 8.21 -2.33
C GLY A 80 -15.63 7.97 -1.29
N ALA A 81 -16.26 6.80 -1.28
CA ALA A 81 -17.26 6.38 -0.28
C ALA A 81 -16.79 5.21 0.64
N GLY A 82 -15.65 4.58 0.35
CA GLY A 82 -15.14 3.39 1.05
C GLY A 82 -14.05 3.77 2.04
N THR A 83 -14.36 3.60 3.32
CA THR A 83 -13.53 4.12 4.42
C THR A 83 -12.28 3.28 4.64
N GLY A 84 -12.32 1.98 4.32
CA GLY A 84 -11.17 1.08 4.46
C GLY A 84 -10.10 1.38 3.44
N SER A 85 -10.43 1.32 2.15
CA SER A 85 -9.47 1.54 1.06
C SER A 85 -8.85 2.94 1.13
N LEU A 86 -9.66 3.97 1.42
CA LEU A 86 -9.20 5.35 1.52
C LEU A 86 -8.22 5.58 2.68
N THR A 87 -8.36 4.86 3.79
CA THR A 87 -7.44 4.95 4.93
C THR A 87 -6.04 4.46 4.53
N PHE A 88 -5.96 3.30 3.88
CA PHE A 88 -4.69 2.75 3.41
C PHE A 88 -4.07 3.59 2.29
N THR A 89 -4.88 4.11 1.37
CA THR A 89 -4.43 5.06 0.34
C THR A 89 -3.74 6.28 0.97
N ARG A 90 -4.34 6.88 2.01
CA ARG A 90 -3.76 8.04 2.71
C ARG A 90 -2.48 7.68 3.48
N GLN A 91 -2.44 6.51 4.10
CA GLN A 91 -1.24 6.02 4.79
C GLN A 91 -0.06 5.86 3.82
N LEU A 92 -0.30 5.30 2.62
CA LEU A 92 0.74 5.14 1.60
C LEU A 92 1.22 6.47 1.03
N LEU A 93 0.31 7.42 0.76
CA LEU A 93 0.67 8.77 0.30
C LEU A 93 1.56 9.48 1.34
N HIS A 94 1.15 9.48 2.61
CA HIS A 94 1.92 10.08 3.69
C HIS A 94 3.29 9.39 3.90
N ALA A 95 3.33 8.06 3.82
CA ALA A 95 4.55 7.28 3.99
C ALA A 95 5.59 7.51 2.88
N LEU A 96 5.12 7.76 1.65
CA LEU A 96 5.95 8.01 0.48
C LEU A 96 6.26 9.49 0.23
N ASP A 97 5.75 10.38 1.09
CA ASP A 97 5.85 11.84 0.98
C ASP A 97 5.30 12.36 -0.37
N LEU A 98 4.09 11.91 -0.73
CA LEU A 98 3.37 12.21 -1.98
C LEU A 98 2.08 12.99 -1.72
#